data_AF-A0A1W1I2L0-F1
#
_entry.id   AF-A0A1W1I2L0-F1
#
_cell.length_a   1.000
_cell.length_b   1.000
_cell.length_c   1.000
_cell.angle_alpha   90.00
_cell.angle_beta   90.00
_cell.angle_gamma   90.00
#
_symmetry.space_group_name_H-M   'P 1'
#
loop_
_entity.id
_entity.type
_entity.pdbx_description
1 polymer ?
#
loop_
_entity_poly.entity_id
_entity_poly.type
_entity_poly.pdbx_seq_one_letter_code
_entity_poly.pdbx_strand_id
1 'polypeptide(L)'
;MPRWLWGSCAVLLILATPLALVAQDYPPDVTRGKEVYGRHCQRCHGPSGWGDGPEAASLRMKPADFHRFGSYLKSDEDLLRTVEHGIVFSPMHAWRGQLTDGEMQDVVAYIRVLSQQAR
;
A
#
# COMPACT_ATOMS: atom_id res chain seq x y z
N MET A 1 16.92 75.23 -2.81
CA MET A 1 17.09 74.38 -4.02
C MET A 1 16.97 72.91 -3.59
N PRO A 2 16.37 72.05 -4.41
CA PRO A 2 15.42 71.00 -3.99
C PRO A 2 16.10 69.63 -3.78
N ARG A 3 15.39 68.69 -3.13
CA ARG A 3 15.10 67.34 -3.69
C ARG A 3 14.37 66.45 -2.68
N TRP A 4 13.11 66.23 -3.02
CA TRP A 4 12.28 65.07 -2.77
C TRP A 4 13.07 63.75 -2.73
N LEU A 5 12.84 62.94 -1.70
CA LEU A 5 13.02 61.49 -1.77
C LEU A 5 11.83 60.82 -1.06
N TRP A 6 10.81 60.53 -1.85
CA TRP A 6 9.78 59.54 -1.51
C TRP A 6 10.45 58.17 -1.43
N GLY A 7 10.62 57.66 -0.21
CA GLY A 7 11.04 56.29 0.03
C GLY A 7 9.89 55.33 -0.26
N SER A 8 9.88 54.71 -1.43
CA SER A 8 8.98 53.61 -1.74
C SER A 8 9.38 52.38 -0.93
N CYS A 9 8.60 52.04 0.10
CA CYS A 9 8.66 50.72 0.73
C CYS A 9 8.19 49.67 -0.28
N ALA A 10 9.13 49.05 -0.99
CA ALA A 10 8.86 47.85 -1.77
C ALA A 10 8.67 46.67 -0.79
N VAL A 11 7.43 46.39 -0.42
CA VAL A 11 7.06 45.15 0.28
C VAL A 11 7.13 44.02 -0.75
N LEU A 12 8.23 43.27 -0.73
CA LEU A 12 8.35 42.01 -1.45
C LEU A 12 7.42 40.98 -0.81
N LEU A 13 6.21 40.84 -1.38
CA LEU A 13 5.31 39.73 -1.08
C LEU A 13 5.96 38.45 -1.61
N ILE A 14 6.66 37.75 -0.72
CA ILE A 14 7.09 36.37 -0.97
C ILE A 14 5.80 35.55 -1.05
N LEU A 15 5.36 35.23 -2.25
CA LEU A 15 4.30 34.25 -2.48
C LEU A 15 4.84 32.90 -2.01
N ALA A 16 4.53 32.55 -0.76
CA ALA A 16 4.72 31.19 -0.26
C ALA A 16 3.78 30.29 -1.07
N THR A 17 4.27 29.74 -2.17
CA THR A 17 3.58 28.66 -2.86
C THR A 17 3.45 27.51 -1.87
N PRO A 18 2.24 27.04 -1.56
CA PRO A 18 2.11 25.82 -0.79
C PRO A 18 2.80 24.75 -1.62
N LEU A 19 3.83 24.10 -1.07
CA LEU A 19 4.31 22.84 -1.60
C LEU A 19 3.10 21.91 -1.54
N ALA A 20 2.44 21.74 -2.68
CA ALA A 20 1.48 20.67 -2.84
C ALA A 20 2.29 19.40 -2.56
N LEU A 21 2.06 18.81 -1.39
CA LEU A 21 2.50 17.47 -1.06
C LEU A 21 1.65 16.55 -1.93
N VAL A 22 1.98 16.51 -3.22
CA VAL A 22 1.39 15.56 -4.14
C VAL A 22 1.73 14.19 -3.55
N ALA A 23 0.72 13.36 -3.32
CA ALA A 23 0.94 11.94 -3.25
C ALA A 23 1.60 11.58 -4.58
N GLN A 24 2.93 11.45 -4.59
CA GLN A 24 3.59 10.94 -5.77
C GLN A 24 3.09 9.52 -5.91
N ASP A 25 2.31 9.26 -6.96
CA ASP A 25 2.04 7.91 -7.45
C ASP A 25 3.38 7.30 -7.84
N TYR A 26 4.10 6.77 -6.85
CA TYR A 26 5.29 5.97 -7.10
C TYR A 26 4.79 4.60 -7.55
N PRO A 27 5.32 4.05 -8.66
CA PRO A 27 4.89 2.74 -9.12
C PRO A 27 5.08 1.70 -7.99
N PRO A 28 4.19 0.71 -7.88
CA PRO A 28 4.32 -0.34 -6.88
C PRO A 28 5.69 -1.02 -6.94
N ASP A 29 6.33 -1.17 -5.79
CA ASP A 29 7.67 -1.75 -5.65
C ASP A 29 7.59 -3.11 -4.95
N VAL A 30 7.98 -4.15 -5.68
CA VAL A 30 7.96 -5.54 -5.21
C VAL A 30 8.87 -5.77 -3.99
N THR A 31 9.99 -5.05 -3.90
CA THR A 31 10.94 -5.20 -2.78
C THR A 31 10.34 -4.66 -1.50
N ARG A 32 9.75 -3.44 -1.55
CA ARG A 32 9.01 -2.89 -0.40
C ARG A 32 7.79 -3.75 -0.07
N GLY A 33 7.11 -4.24 -1.10
CA GLY A 33 5.97 -5.14 -0.96
C GLY A 33 6.30 -6.44 -0.22
N LYS A 34 7.48 -7.01 -0.49
CA LYS A 34 8.00 -8.18 0.23
C LYS A 34 8.21 -7.89 1.72
N GLU A 35 8.72 -6.72 2.07
CA GLU A 35 8.90 -6.32 3.46
C GLU A 35 7.56 -6.14 4.19
N VAL A 36 6.61 -5.44 3.56
CA VAL A 36 5.24 -5.27 4.08
C VAL A 36 4.60 -6.66 4.28
N TYR A 37 4.69 -7.53 3.28
CA TYR A 37 4.16 -8.89 3.35
C TYR A 37 4.75 -9.70 4.50
N GLY A 38 6.07 -9.64 4.67
CA GLY A 38 6.78 -10.35 5.73
C GLY A 38 6.39 -9.86 7.13
N ARG A 39 6.13 -8.57 7.29
CA ARG A 39 5.68 -8.01 8.58
C ARG A 39 4.22 -8.32 8.90
N HIS A 40 3.36 -8.27 7.90
CA HIS A 40 1.91 -8.15 8.11
C HIS A 40 1.10 -9.36 7.64
N CYS A 41 1.49 -9.99 6.53
CA CYS A 41 0.64 -10.95 5.82
C CYS A 41 1.07 -12.41 6.02
N GLN A 42 2.37 -12.67 6.11
CA GLN A 42 2.92 -14.04 6.06
C GLN A 42 2.48 -14.94 7.23
N ARG A 43 2.12 -14.37 8.39
CA ARG A 43 1.71 -15.17 9.56
C ARG A 43 0.45 -15.99 9.28
N CYS A 44 -0.43 -15.46 8.43
CA CYS A 44 -1.64 -16.15 7.99
C CYS A 44 -1.44 -16.79 6.61
N HIS A 45 -0.87 -16.05 5.65
CA HIS A 45 -0.79 -16.50 4.25
C HIS A 45 0.41 -17.38 3.93
N GLY A 46 1.36 -17.53 4.87
CA GLY A 46 2.60 -18.28 4.68
C GLY A 46 3.67 -17.46 3.93
N PRO A 47 4.97 -17.74 4.12
CA PRO A 47 6.03 -16.99 3.44
C PRO A 47 6.01 -17.13 1.91
N SER A 48 5.42 -18.21 1.40
CA SER A 48 5.27 -18.50 -0.02
C SER A 48 3.84 -18.32 -0.54
N GLY A 49 2.91 -17.78 0.26
CA GLY A 49 1.56 -17.44 -0.19
C GLY A 49 0.58 -18.60 -0.37
N TRP A 50 0.85 -19.78 0.20
CA TRP A 50 -0.02 -20.97 0.08
C TRP A 50 -1.22 -20.97 1.04
N GLY A 51 -1.39 -19.92 1.86
CA GLY A 51 -2.42 -19.87 2.88
C GLY A 51 -2.15 -20.84 4.05
N ASP A 52 -0.89 -21.13 4.31
CA ASP A 52 -0.39 -22.12 5.28
C ASP A 52 0.55 -21.50 6.33
N GLY A 53 0.37 -20.20 6.62
CA GLY A 53 1.13 -19.52 7.66
C GLY A 53 0.92 -20.15 9.05
N PRO A 54 1.82 -19.88 10.01
CA PRO A 54 1.76 -20.48 11.35
C PRO A 54 0.42 -20.25 12.08
N GLU A 55 -0.28 -19.16 11.79
CA GLU A 55 -1.59 -18.87 12.40
C GLU A 55 -2.76 -19.51 11.64
N ALA A 56 -2.55 -19.97 10.39
CA ALA A 56 -3.61 -20.44 9.49
C ALA A 56 -4.44 -21.59 10.08
N ALA A 57 -3.81 -22.52 10.81
CA ALA A 57 -4.50 -23.66 11.42
C ALA A 57 -5.46 -23.28 12.56
N SER A 58 -5.29 -22.10 13.16
CA SER A 58 -6.12 -21.60 14.26
C SER A 58 -7.31 -20.75 13.78
N LEU A 59 -7.33 -20.39 12.50
CA LEU A 59 -8.34 -19.52 11.93
C LEU A 59 -9.60 -20.31 11.55
N ARG A 60 -10.77 -19.74 11.86
CA ARG A 60 -12.08 -20.32 11.49
C ARG A 60 -12.30 -20.40 9.97
N MET A 61 -11.61 -19.56 9.21
CA MET A 61 -11.62 -19.54 7.76
C MET A 61 -10.18 -19.63 7.26
N LYS A 62 -9.93 -20.55 6.33
CA LYS A 62 -8.59 -20.73 5.77
C LYS A 62 -8.17 -19.47 4.99
N PRO A 63 -6.96 -18.93 5.20
CA PRO A 63 -6.41 -17.85 4.38
C PRO A 63 -6.36 -18.22 2.90
N ALA A 64 -6.43 -17.21 2.03
CA ALA A 64 -6.31 -17.43 0.60
C ALA A 64 -4.96 -18.05 0.24
N ASP A 65 -5.01 -19.08 -0.60
CA ASP A 65 -3.88 -19.63 -1.32
C ASP A 65 -3.76 -18.86 -2.66
N PHE A 66 -2.68 -18.10 -2.83
CA PHE A 66 -2.49 -17.23 -3.99
C PHE A 66 -2.18 -17.98 -5.28
N HIS A 67 -1.88 -19.27 -5.19
CA HIS A 67 -1.58 -20.14 -6.33
C HIS A 67 -2.83 -20.79 -6.92
N ARG A 68 -3.97 -20.68 -6.23
CA ARG A 68 -5.25 -21.12 -6.77
C ARG A 68 -5.67 -20.23 -7.93
N PHE A 69 -6.22 -20.85 -8.96
CA PHE A 69 -6.73 -20.16 -10.16
C PHE A 69 -7.66 -18.97 -9.82
N GLY A 70 -8.54 -19.13 -8.82
CA GLY A 70 -9.44 -18.04 -8.39
C GLY A 70 -8.73 -16.85 -7.76
N SER A 71 -7.60 -17.05 -7.09
CA SER A 71 -6.75 -15.97 -6.55
C SER A 71 -5.94 -15.32 -7.66
N TYR A 72 -5.37 -16.14 -8.55
CA TYR A 72 -4.58 -15.71 -9.69
C TYR A 72 -5.37 -14.76 -10.63
N LEU A 73 -6.64 -15.06 -10.88
CA LEU A 73 -7.49 -14.27 -11.78
C LEU A 73 -8.02 -12.95 -11.22
N LYS A 74 -7.87 -12.68 -9.91
CA LYS A 74 -8.31 -11.39 -9.35
C LYS A 74 -7.58 -10.26 -10.05
N SER A 75 -8.23 -9.12 -10.28
CA SER A 75 -7.55 -7.91 -10.77
C SER A 75 -6.72 -7.27 -9.65
N ASP A 76 -5.77 -6.39 -9.99
CA ASP A 76 -4.99 -5.66 -8.98
C ASP A 76 -5.88 -4.80 -8.09
N GLU A 77 -6.90 -4.20 -8.68
CA GLU A 77 -7.98 -3.48 -8.00
C GLU A 77 -8.72 -4.37 -6.99
N ASP A 78 -9.09 -5.59 -7.36
CA ASP A 78 -9.76 -6.52 -6.43
C ASP A 78 -8.87 -6.94 -5.27
N LEU A 79 -7.57 -7.17 -5.55
CA LEU A 79 -6.60 -7.47 -4.50
C LEU A 79 -6.41 -6.28 -3.58
N LEU A 80 -6.23 -5.07 -4.14
CA LEU A 80 -6.07 -3.84 -3.39
C LEU A 80 -7.28 -3.57 -2.50
N ARG A 81 -8.49 -3.69 -3.04
CA ARG A 81 -9.74 -3.55 -2.27
C ARG A 81 -9.81 -4.53 -1.11
N THR A 82 -9.35 -5.77 -1.31
CA THR A 82 -9.32 -6.81 -0.27
C THR A 82 -8.31 -6.46 0.82
N VAL A 83 -7.13 -5.94 0.47
CA VAL A 83 -6.13 -5.47 1.43
C VAL A 83 -6.65 -4.26 2.19
N GLU A 84 -7.24 -3.30 1.47
CA GLU A 84 -7.74 -2.05 2.02
C GLU A 84 -8.86 -2.27 3.04
N HIS A 85 -9.88 -3.04 2.66
CA HIS A 85 -11.12 -3.19 3.43
C HIS A 85 -11.23 -4.51 4.20
N GLY A 86 -10.33 -5.45 3.96
CA GLY A 86 -10.48 -6.80 4.49
C GLY A 86 -11.66 -7.55 3.87
N ILE A 87 -12.08 -8.62 4.54
CA ILE A 87 -13.26 -9.42 4.17
C ILE A 87 -14.18 -9.49 5.38
N VAL A 88 -15.45 -9.11 5.18
CA VAL A 88 -16.46 -9.14 6.25
C VAL A 88 -16.65 -10.57 6.75
N PHE A 89 -16.75 -10.75 8.08
CA PHE A 89 -16.86 -12.05 8.76
C PHE A 89 -15.69 -13.01 8.50
N SER A 90 -14.51 -12.49 8.17
CA SER A 90 -13.26 -13.24 8.00
C SER A 90 -12.17 -12.69 8.93
N PRO A 91 -11.14 -13.51 9.28
CA PRO A 91 -9.94 -13.02 9.96
C PRO A 91 -9.10 -12.01 9.15
N MET A 92 -9.34 -11.91 7.83
CA MET A 92 -8.69 -10.92 6.97
C MET A 92 -9.25 -9.53 7.27
N HIS A 93 -8.62 -8.82 8.19
CA HIS A 93 -9.00 -7.46 8.57
C HIS A 93 -8.55 -6.42 7.54
N ALA A 94 -9.14 -5.22 7.63
CA ALA A 94 -8.75 -4.06 6.84
C ALA A 94 -7.34 -3.59 7.21
N TRP A 95 -6.58 -3.11 6.22
CA TRP A 95 -5.27 -2.46 6.41
C TRP A 95 -5.31 -0.94 6.21
N ARG A 96 -6.42 -0.39 5.69
CA ARG A 96 -6.60 1.07 5.60
C ARG A 96 -6.46 1.70 6.98
N GLY A 97 -5.62 2.74 7.07
CA GLY A 97 -5.29 3.42 8.32
C GLY A 97 -4.18 2.76 9.15
N GLN A 98 -3.68 1.59 8.74
CA GLN A 98 -2.49 0.95 9.29
C GLN A 98 -1.32 0.94 8.31
N LEU A 99 -1.62 0.77 7.02
CA LEU A 99 -0.68 0.90 5.91
C LEU A 99 -1.02 2.16 5.11
N THR A 100 0.01 2.78 4.55
CA THR A 100 -0.14 3.83 3.53
C THR A 100 -0.67 3.24 2.22
N ASP A 101 -1.27 4.08 1.37
CA ASP A 101 -1.75 3.65 0.06
C ASP A 101 -0.62 3.02 -0.79
N GLY A 102 0.58 3.59 -0.71
CA GLY A 102 1.78 3.04 -1.35
C GLY A 102 2.16 1.66 -0.83
N GLU A 103 2.15 1.44 0.48
CA GLU A 103 2.44 0.12 1.07
C GLU A 103 1.40 -0.94 0.69
N MET A 104 0.12 -0.55 0.59
CA MET A 104 -0.94 -1.46 0.13
C MET A 104 -0.75 -1.83 -1.35
N GLN A 105 -0.36 -0.88 -2.20
CA GLN A 105 -0.03 -1.16 -3.60
C GLN A 105 1.22 -2.05 -3.73
N ASP A 106 2.27 -1.73 -2.97
CA ASP A 106 3.53 -2.48 -2.94
C ASP A 106 3.27 -3.95 -2.56
N VAL A 107 2.48 -4.21 -1.51
CA VAL A 107 2.18 -5.59 -1.08
C VAL A 107 1.34 -6.34 -2.11
N VAL A 108 0.42 -5.67 -2.82
CA VAL A 108 -0.32 -6.28 -3.94
C VAL A 108 0.64 -6.69 -5.07
N ALA A 109 1.62 -5.85 -5.41
CA ALA A 109 2.64 -6.21 -6.39
C ALA A 109 3.45 -7.43 -5.97
N TYR A 110 3.78 -7.57 -4.67
CA TYR A 110 4.44 -8.77 -4.18
C TYR A 110 3.54 -10.02 -4.17
N ILE A 111 2.25 -9.88 -3.85
CA ILE A 111 1.27 -10.98 -3.95
C ILE A 111 1.21 -11.52 -5.39
N ARG A 112 1.33 -10.67 -6.40
CA ARG A 112 1.43 -11.12 -7.80
C ARG A 112 2.63 -11.98 -8.07
N VAL A 113 3.79 -11.61 -7.54
CA VAL A 113 5.00 -12.41 -7.65
C VAL A 113 4.81 -13.78 -6.99
N LEU A 114 4.15 -13.84 -5.82
CA LEU A 114 3.82 -15.10 -5.17
C LEU A 114 2.88 -15.97 -6.02
N SER A 115 1.82 -15.38 -6.59
CA SER A 115 0.81 -16.10 -7.39
C SER A 115 1.34 -16.76 -8.67
N GLN A 116 2.53 -16.36 -9.13
CA GLN A 116 3.16 -16.88 -10.35
C GLN A 116 4.20 -17.96 -10.08
N GLN A 117 4.51 -18.24 -8.80
CA GLN A 117 5.50 -19.24 -8.44
C GLN A 117 4.87 -20.64 -8.51
N ALA A 118 5.50 -21.56 -9.22
CA ALA A 118 5.13 -22.96 -9.16
C ALA A 118 5.73 -23.63 -7.92
N ARG A 119 5.13 -24.74 -7.51
CA ARG A 119 5.63 -25.58 -6.43
C ARG A 119 6.77 -26.48 -6.88
#